data_AF-A0A165P8A5-F1
#
_entry.id   AF-A0A165P8A5-F1
#
_cell.length_a   1.000
_cell.length_b   1.000
_cell.length_c   1.000
_cell.angle_alpha   90.00
_cell.angle_beta   90.00
_cell.angle_gamma   90.00
#
_symmetry.space_group_name_H-M   'P 1'
#
loop_
_entity.id
_entity.type
_entity.pdbx_description
1 polymer ?
#
loop_
_entity_poly.entity_id
_entity_poly.type
_entity_poly.pdbx_seq_one_letter_code
_entity_poly.pdbx_strand_id
1 'polypeptide(L)'
;MADAARMNDLDAAIDAANATKAARLAEVQAANAAVLDAESRANNLQNETDVQRACAAIVRATAARDKANQRLEDAIQQKKTAENAARNEIDLEGKQAAVRNAQASLQGAEEEIARLQRERANLRPAAVVQRGPGLDWNNPDDLENYALQQAIAASLREQ
;
A
#
# COMPACT_ATOMS: atom_id res chain seq x y z
N MET A 1 9.83 11.45 -7.67
CA MET A 1 10.56 10.89 -8.82
C MET A 1 11.29 9.58 -8.48
N ALA A 2 11.78 9.38 -7.25
CA ALA A 2 12.43 8.12 -6.84
C ALA A 2 11.46 6.90 -6.83
N ASP A 3 10.23 7.06 -6.36
CA ASP A 3 9.26 5.94 -6.26
C ASP A 3 8.79 5.42 -7.64
N ALA A 4 8.48 6.32 -8.56
CA ALA A 4 8.10 5.95 -9.93
C ALA A 4 9.22 5.24 -10.70
N ALA A 5 10.48 5.61 -10.46
CA ALA A 5 11.63 4.90 -11.03
C ALA A 5 11.76 3.48 -10.43
N ARG A 6 11.52 3.33 -9.12
CA ARG A 6 11.58 2.04 -8.43
C ARG A 6 10.49 1.06 -8.87
N MET A 7 9.26 1.54 -9.06
CA MET A 7 8.18 0.71 -9.62
C MET A 7 8.52 0.25 -11.04
N ASN A 8 9.06 1.15 -11.87
CA ASN A 8 9.47 0.82 -13.23
C ASN A 8 10.61 -0.24 -13.23
N ASP A 9 11.53 -0.18 -12.28
CA ASP A 9 12.58 -1.19 -12.09
C ASP A 9 12.00 -2.55 -11.65
N LEU A 10 10.96 -2.56 -10.81
CA LEU A 10 10.28 -3.79 -10.37
C LEU A 10 9.47 -4.44 -11.50
N ASP A 11 8.77 -3.64 -12.30
CA ASP A 11 8.06 -4.11 -13.49
C ASP A 11 9.03 -4.72 -14.50
N ALA A 12 10.14 -4.02 -14.78
CA ALA A 12 11.20 -4.55 -15.63
C ALA A 12 11.82 -5.85 -15.10
N ALA A 13 11.98 -5.97 -13.77
CA ALA A 13 12.47 -7.20 -13.14
C ALA A 13 11.49 -8.38 -13.26
N ILE A 14 10.18 -8.13 -13.13
CA ILE A 14 9.14 -9.13 -13.33
C ILE A 14 9.11 -9.59 -14.80
N ASP A 15 9.20 -8.66 -15.75
CA ASP A 15 9.26 -8.98 -17.18
C ASP A 15 10.50 -9.80 -17.53
N ALA A 16 11.67 -9.43 -17.01
CA ALA A 16 12.90 -10.20 -17.17
C ALA A 16 12.79 -11.60 -16.56
N ALA A 17 12.15 -11.74 -15.39
CA ALA A 17 11.92 -13.04 -14.75
C ALA A 17 10.94 -13.90 -15.56
N ASN A 18 9.89 -13.31 -16.13
CA ASN A 18 8.94 -13.99 -17.02
C ASN A 18 9.62 -14.47 -18.30
N ALA A 19 10.43 -13.62 -18.93
CA ALA A 19 11.20 -13.98 -20.12
C ALA A 19 12.20 -15.12 -19.82
N THR A 20 12.88 -15.05 -18.68
CA THR A 20 13.79 -16.12 -18.22
C THR A 20 13.03 -17.43 -18.01
N LYS A 21 11.89 -17.40 -17.31
CA LYS A 21 11.03 -18.57 -17.11
C LYS A 21 10.58 -19.18 -18.44
N ALA A 22 10.15 -18.34 -19.39
CA ALA A 22 9.72 -18.80 -20.71
C ALA A 22 10.85 -19.49 -21.47
N ALA A 23 12.06 -18.93 -21.44
CA ALA A 23 13.25 -19.55 -22.02
C ALA A 23 13.57 -20.90 -21.37
N ARG A 24 13.48 -21.02 -20.03
CA ARG A 24 13.71 -22.30 -19.33
C ARG A 24 12.64 -23.34 -19.62
N LEU A 25 11.39 -22.93 -19.80
CA LEU A 25 10.33 -23.84 -20.23
C LEU A 25 10.62 -24.40 -21.63
N ALA A 26 11.10 -23.58 -22.56
CA ALA A 26 11.52 -24.03 -23.88
C ALA A 26 12.72 -25.01 -23.82
N GLU A 27 13.68 -24.78 -22.93
CA GLU A 27 14.80 -25.72 -22.70
C GLU A 27 14.31 -27.09 -22.21
N VAL A 28 13.36 -27.11 -21.27
CA VAL A 28 12.74 -28.35 -20.78
C VAL A 28 12.00 -29.08 -21.90
N GLN A 29 11.24 -28.35 -22.73
CA GLN A 29 10.54 -28.93 -23.88
C GLN A 29 11.50 -29.55 -24.89
N ALA A 30 12.60 -28.86 -25.20
CA ALA A 30 13.63 -29.38 -26.09
C ALA A 30 14.33 -30.61 -25.51
N ALA A 31 14.63 -30.62 -24.20
CA ALA A 31 15.24 -31.76 -23.53
C ALA A 31 14.29 -32.98 -23.50
N ASN A 32 13.00 -32.77 -23.26
CA ASN A 32 11.99 -33.83 -23.33
C ASN A 32 11.89 -34.44 -24.74
N ALA A 33 11.90 -33.60 -25.77
CA ALA A 33 11.91 -34.08 -27.16
C ALA A 33 13.16 -34.91 -27.46
N ALA A 34 14.34 -34.49 -26.97
CA ALA A 34 15.58 -35.23 -27.15
C ALA A 34 15.58 -36.59 -26.43
N VAL A 35 14.96 -36.69 -25.25
CA VAL A 35 14.75 -37.97 -24.55
C VAL A 35 13.85 -38.88 -25.38
N LEU A 36 12.69 -38.37 -25.83
CA LEU A 36 11.73 -39.15 -26.62
C LEU A 36 12.35 -39.67 -27.93
N ASP A 37 13.13 -38.84 -28.62
CA ASP A 37 13.86 -39.20 -29.84
C ASP A 37 14.95 -40.25 -29.55
N ALA A 38 15.68 -40.12 -28.43
CA ALA A 38 16.65 -41.12 -28.00
C ALA A 38 16.00 -42.47 -27.66
N GLU A 39 14.86 -42.46 -26.96
CA GLU A 39 14.08 -43.66 -26.62
C GLU A 39 13.48 -44.32 -27.87
N SER A 40 12.92 -43.52 -28.79
CA SER A 40 12.39 -44.02 -30.06
C SER A 40 13.48 -44.68 -30.91
N ARG A 41 14.66 -44.06 -30.99
CA ARG A 41 15.82 -44.67 -31.65
C ARG A 41 16.25 -45.96 -30.97
N ALA A 42 16.33 -46.00 -29.65
CA ALA A 42 16.72 -47.20 -28.90
C ALA A 42 15.79 -48.40 -29.17
N ASN A 43 14.49 -48.15 -29.24
CA ASN A 43 13.48 -49.19 -29.45
C ASN A 43 13.51 -49.82 -30.86
N ASN A 44 14.15 -49.18 -31.84
CA ASN A 44 14.20 -49.65 -33.22
C ASN A 44 15.51 -50.38 -33.58
N LEU A 45 16.38 -50.67 -32.60
CA LEU A 45 17.69 -51.25 -32.84
C LEU A 45 17.67 -52.77 -32.67
N GLN A 46 18.32 -53.46 -33.60
CA GLN A 46 18.47 -54.93 -33.60
C GLN A 46 19.87 -55.39 -33.19
N ASN A 47 20.86 -54.50 -33.19
CA ASN A 47 22.25 -54.80 -32.84
C ASN A 47 22.59 -54.33 -31.41
N GLU A 48 23.18 -55.21 -30.62
CA GLU A 48 23.56 -54.99 -29.22
C GLU A 48 24.51 -53.79 -29.01
N THR A 49 25.44 -53.54 -29.94
CA THR A 49 26.34 -52.37 -29.86
C THR A 49 25.57 -51.06 -30.04
N ASP A 50 24.55 -51.06 -30.91
CA ASP A 50 23.73 -49.87 -31.14
C ASP A 50 22.76 -49.65 -29.97
N VAL A 51 22.24 -50.72 -29.36
CA VAL A 51 21.45 -50.65 -28.12
C VAL A 51 22.26 -49.98 -27.00
N GLN A 52 23.53 -50.37 -26.80
CA GLN A 52 24.39 -49.75 -25.78
C GLN A 52 24.63 -48.26 -26.04
N ARG A 53 24.86 -47.86 -27.29
CA ARG A 53 24.99 -46.44 -27.66
C ARG A 53 23.70 -45.66 -27.41
N ALA A 54 22.55 -46.27 -27.70
CA ALA A 54 21.25 -45.65 -27.50
C ALA A 54 20.93 -45.49 -26.00
N CYS A 55 21.22 -46.49 -25.17
CA CYS A 55 21.12 -46.38 -23.71
C CYS A 55 22.00 -45.24 -23.16
N ALA A 56 23.25 -45.13 -23.62
CA ALA A 56 24.13 -44.02 -23.24
C ALA A 56 23.62 -42.65 -23.69
N ALA A 57 22.87 -42.58 -24.80
CA ALA A 57 22.23 -41.35 -25.27
C ALA A 57 21.01 -40.99 -24.42
N ILE A 58 20.17 -41.97 -24.05
CA ILE A 58 19.04 -41.79 -23.13
C ILE A 58 19.52 -41.24 -21.79
N VAL A 59 20.56 -41.84 -21.19
CA VAL A 59 21.13 -41.36 -19.92
C VAL A 59 21.57 -39.89 -20.02
N ARG A 60 22.25 -39.51 -21.10
CA ARG A 60 22.67 -38.12 -21.34
C ARG A 60 21.48 -37.16 -21.53
N ALA A 61 20.48 -37.56 -22.31
CA ALA A 61 19.28 -36.77 -22.55
C ALA A 61 18.48 -36.57 -21.25
N THR A 62 18.34 -37.60 -20.43
CA THR A 62 17.68 -37.54 -19.12
C THR A 62 18.43 -36.61 -18.17
N ALA A 63 19.76 -36.71 -18.07
CA ALA A 63 20.54 -35.79 -17.23
C ALA A 63 20.40 -34.33 -17.69
N ALA A 64 20.34 -34.09 -19.00
CA ALA A 64 20.11 -32.76 -19.57
C ALA A 64 18.71 -32.23 -19.23
N ARG A 65 17.68 -33.09 -19.29
CA ARG A 65 16.31 -32.78 -18.86
C ARG A 65 16.27 -32.41 -17.38
N ASP A 66 16.90 -33.20 -16.52
CA ASP A 66 16.89 -32.96 -15.07
C ASP A 66 17.56 -31.62 -14.73
N LYS A 67 18.66 -31.29 -15.43
CA LYS A 67 19.31 -29.97 -15.31
C LYS A 67 18.43 -28.82 -15.84
N ALA A 68 17.68 -29.04 -16.92
CA ALA A 68 16.75 -28.05 -17.45
C ALA A 68 15.58 -27.81 -16.48
N ASN A 69 15.05 -28.87 -15.87
CA ASN A 69 14.01 -28.79 -14.85
C ASN A 69 14.49 -28.01 -13.61
N GLN A 70 15.71 -28.28 -13.13
CA GLN A 70 16.29 -27.52 -12.02
C GLN A 70 16.35 -26.02 -12.32
N ARG A 71 16.80 -25.65 -13.52
CA ARG A 71 16.85 -24.24 -13.94
C ARG A 71 15.47 -23.60 -14.05
N LEU A 72 14.46 -24.38 -14.46
CA LEU A 72 13.08 -23.90 -14.50
C LEU A 72 12.53 -23.65 -13.09
N GLU A 73 12.82 -24.53 -12.13
CA GLU A 73 12.46 -24.34 -10.72
C GLU A 73 13.12 -23.10 -10.13
N ASP A 74 14.42 -22.90 -10.38
CA ASP A 74 15.14 -21.69 -9.96
C ASP A 74 14.51 -20.42 -10.55
N ALA A 75 14.15 -20.44 -11.84
CA ALA A 75 13.51 -19.31 -12.51
C ALA A 75 12.10 -19.02 -11.97
N ILE A 76 11.33 -20.07 -11.62
CA ILE A 76 10.02 -19.92 -10.96
C ILE A 76 10.20 -19.26 -9.59
N GLN A 77 11.20 -19.69 -8.82
CA GLN A 77 11.46 -19.12 -7.50
C GLN A 77 11.91 -17.66 -7.60
N GLN A 78 12.75 -17.31 -8.58
CA GLN A 78 13.15 -15.93 -8.85
C GLN A 78 11.95 -15.05 -9.19
N LYS A 79 11.06 -15.51 -10.08
CA LYS A 79 9.82 -14.80 -10.40
C LYS A 79 8.98 -14.54 -9.15
N LYS A 80 8.77 -15.55 -8.31
CA LYS A 80 7.98 -15.42 -7.08
C LYS A 80 8.59 -14.39 -6.12
N THR A 81 9.92 -14.37 -6.00
CA THR A 81 10.63 -13.35 -5.21
C THR A 81 10.40 -11.94 -5.76
N ALA A 82 10.49 -11.76 -7.08
CA ALA A 82 10.23 -10.47 -7.72
C ALA A 82 8.78 -9.99 -7.52
N GLU A 83 7.80 -10.89 -7.68
CA GLU A 83 6.38 -10.57 -7.43
C GLU A 83 6.12 -10.19 -5.97
N ASN A 84 6.74 -10.88 -5.01
CA ASN A 84 6.61 -10.55 -3.59
C ASN A 84 7.27 -9.20 -3.26
N ALA A 85 8.41 -8.88 -3.88
CA ALA A 85 9.04 -7.57 -3.72
C ALA A 85 8.12 -6.44 -4.21
N ALA A 86 7.50 -6.61 -5.39
CA ALA A 86 6.55 -5.64 -5.93
C ALA A 86 5.31 -5.46 -5.03
N ARG A 87 4.75 -6.55 -4.49
CA ARG A 87 3.62 -6.47 -3.55
C ARG A 87 3.98 -5.71 -2.27
N ASN A 88 5.17 -5.93 -1.73
CA ASN A 88 5.62 -5.25 -0.52
C ASN A 88 5.82 -3.75 -0.75
N GLU A 89 6.33 -3.34 -1.90
CA GLU A 89 6.51 -1.93 -2.25
C GLU A 89 5.15 -1.20 -2.32
N ILE A 90 4.17 -1.81 -2.99
CA ILE A 90 2.80 -1.26 -3.09
C ILE A 90 2.17 -1.08 -1.70
N ASP A 91 2.32 -2.07 -0.79
CA ASP A 91 1.83 -1.97 0.58
C ASP A 91 2.52 -0.82 1.35
N LEU A 92 3.83 -0.65 1.18
CA LEU A 92 4.58 0.44 1.82
C LEU A 92 4.10 1.81 1.34
N GLU A 93 3.95 2.00 0.03
CA GLU A 93 3.42 3.25 -0.55
C GLU A 93 2.01 3.55 -0.05
N GLY A 94 1.13 2.53 -0.02
CA GLY A 94 -0.22 2.65 0.51
C GLY A 94 -0.24 3.11 1.98
N LYS A 95 0.64 2.54 2.82
CA LYS A 95 0.82 2.96 4.21
C LYS A 95 1.31 4.40 4.32
N GLN A 96 2.29 4.80 3.50
CA GLN A 96 2.78 6.17 3.50
C GLN A 96 1.69 7.18 3.09
N ALA A 97 0.87 6.85 2.10
CA ALA A 97 -0.26 7.67 1.69
C ALA A 97 -1.28 7.83 2.83
N ALA A 98 -1.61 6.73 3.52
CA ALA A 98 -2.51 6.76 4.67
C ALA A 98 -1.97 7.66 5.81
N VAL A 99 -0.67 7.58 6.11
CA VAL A 99 -0.03 8.44 7.12
C VAL A 99 -0.10 9.92 6.72
N ARG A 100 0.19 10.28 5.46
CA ARG A 100 0.09 11.66 4.98
C ARG A 100 -1.34 12.20 5.10
N ASN A 101 -2.34 11.40 4.74
CA ASN A 101 -3.74 11.79 4.86
C ASN A 101 -4.15 11.99 6.33
N ALA A 102 -3.67 11.11 7.23
CA ALA A 102 -3.89 11.25 8.66
C ALA A 102 -3.25 12.53 9.22
N GLN A 103 -2.03 12.86 8.78
CA GLN A 103 -1.34 14.11 9.16
C GLN A 103 -2.09 15.35 8.67
N ALA A 104 -2.56 15.35 7.43
CA ALA A 104 -3.35 16.46 6.88
C ALA A 104 -4.68 16.64 7.64
N SER A 105 -5.32 15.52 7.99
CA SER A 105 -6.57 15.53 8.78
C SER A 105 -6.34 16.04 10.20
N LEU A 106 -5.22 15.65 10.83
CA LEU A 106 -4.82 16.12 12.15
C LEU A 106 -4.55 17.63 12.12
N GLN A 107 -3.79 18.13 11.15
CA GLN A 107 -3.52 19.55 11.00
C GLN A 107 -4.82 20.37 10.84
N GLY A 108 -5.75 19.89 10.00
CA GLY A 108 -7.06 20.54 9.85
C GLY A 108 -7.87 20.56 11.16
N ALA A 109 -7.81 19.48 11.94
CA ALA A 109 -8.44 19.43 13.25
C ALA A 109 -7.79 20.39 14.26
N GLU A 110 -6.46 20.51 14.24
CA GLU A 110 -5.72 21.45 15.10
C GLU A 110 -6.03 22.91 14.75
N GLU A 111 -6.12 23.24 13.45
CA GLU A 111 -6.50 24.58 12.98
C GLU A 111 -7.93 24.94 13.41
N GLU A 112 -8.86 23.99 13.32
CA GLU A 112 -10.23 24.15 13.78
C GLU A 112 -10.30 24.34 15.30
N ILE A 113 -9.56 23.54 16.07
CA ILE A 113 -9.43 23.73 17.52
C ILE A 113 -8.89 25.12 17.84
N ALA A 114 -7.86 25.58 17.14
CA ALA A 114 -7.30 26.91 17.35
C ALA A 114 -8.30 28.03 16.99
N ARG A 115 -9.12 27.85 15.95
CA ARG A 115 -10.21 28.76 15.59
C ARG A 115 -11.26 28.82 16.70
N LEU A 116 -11.75 27.67 17.16
CA LEU A 116 -12.75 27.55 18.23
C LEU A 116 -12.22 28.13 19.55
N GLN A 117 -10.94 27.95 19.85
CA GLN A 117 -10.31 28.57 21.02
C GLN A 117 -10.27 30.11 20.93
N ARG A 118 -9.97 30.67 19.76
CA ARG A 118 -10.01 32.12 19.51
C ARG A 118 -11.44 32.67 19.62
N GLU A 119 -12.41 31.99 19.04
CA GLU A 119 -13.83 32.35 19.13
C GLU A 119 -14.31 32.35 20.59
N ARG A 120 -13.97 31.29 21.36
CA ARG A 120 -14.25 31.23 22.80
C ARG A 120 -13.61 32.37 23.59
N ALA A 121 -12.38 32.77 23.23
CA ALA A 121 -11.71 33.89 23.88
C ALA A 121 -12.40 35.24 23.56
N ASN A 122 -12.87 35.42 22.33
CA ASN A 122 -13.59 36.62 21.89
C ASN A 122 -15.00 36.73 22.48
N LEU A 123 -15.64 35.61 22.84
CA LEU A 123 -16.88 35.60 23.62
C LEU A 123 -16.66 35.97 25.10
N ARG A 124 -15.41 35.96 25.59
CA ARG A 124 -15.07 36.13 27.00
C ARG A 124 -14.93 37.57 27.56
N PRO A 125 -15.13 38.70 26.84
CA PRO A 125 -15.25 40.01 27.48
C PRO A 125 -16.67 40.57 27.64
N ALA A 126 -17.74 39.92 27.18
CA ALA A 126 -19.10 40.51 27.27
C ALA A 126 -19.95 40.04 28.47
N ALA A 127 -19.56 38.96 29.16
CA ALA A 127 -20.33 38.39 30.28
C ALA A 127 -19.77 38.75 31.67
N VAL A 128 -18.94 39.80 31.76
CA VAL A 128 -18.74 40.54 33.02
C VAL A 128 -19.60 41.80 32.95
N VAL A 129 -20.89 41.62 32.61
CA VAL A 129 -21.90 42.57 33.10
C VAL A 129 -21.83 42.43 34.61
N GLN A 130 -21.40 43.51 35.26
CA GLN A 130 -21.29 43.62 36.71
C GLN A 130 -22.47 42.92 37.37
N ARG A 131 -22.22 41.75 37.99
CA ARG A 131 -23.14 41.22 39.00
C ARG A 131 -23.14 42.24 40.13
N GLY A 132 -24.08 43.17 40.08
CA GLY A 132 -24.40 43.99 41.24
C GLY A 132 -24.69 43.04 42.41
N PRO A 133 -24.05 43.21 43.57
CA PRO A 133 -24.33 42.36 44.72
C PRO A 133 -25.81 42.54 45.08
N GLY A 134 -26.63 41.50 44.89
CA GLY A 134 -28.05 41.49 45.28
C GLY A 134 -29.06 41.05 44.21
N LEU A 135 -28.66 40.83 42.95
CA LEU A 135 -29.58 40.35 41.90
C LEU A 135 -29.71 38.81 41.91
N ASP A 136 -30.87 38.30 42.30
CA ASP A 136 -31.26 36.89 42.09
C ASP A 136 -31.88 36.71 40.70
N TRP A 137 -31.16 36.02 39.82
CA TRP A 137 -31.54 35.80 38.43
C TRP A 137 -32.66 34.77 38.25
N ASN A 138 -33.10 34.11 39.33
CA ASN A 138 -34.27 33.23 39.32
C ASN A 138 -35.53 33.92 39.86
N ASN A 139 -35.42 35.14 40.36
CA ASN A 139 -36.55 35.93 40.82
C ASN A 139 -37.04 36.85 39.68
N PRO A 140 -38.24 36.63 39.11
CA PRO A 140 -38.75 37.42 37.99
C PRO A 140 -38.90 38.91 38.32
N ASP A 141 -39.17 39.26 39.58
CA ASP A 141 -39.35 40.65 40.01
C ASP A 141 -38.03 41.44 39.99
N ASP A 142 -36.91 40.78 40.28
CA ASP A 142 -35.57 41.38 40.25
C ASP A 142 -35.09 41.59 38.81
N LEU A 143 -35.48 40.71 37.88
CA LEU A 143 -35.20 40.82 36.45
C LEU A 143 -35.99 41.97 35.80
N GLU A 144 -37.26 42.12 36.15
CA GLU A 144 -38.11 43.19 35.62
C GLU A 144 -37.63 44.57 36.12
N ASN A 145 -37.26 44.68 37.40
CA ASN A 145 -36.66 45.90 37.94
C ASN A 145 -35.32 46.25 37.28
N TYR A 146 -34.46 45.26 37.02
CA TYR A 146 -33.19 45.49 36.33
C TYR A 146 -33.40 45.96 34.87
N ALA A 147 -34.36 45.36 34.17
CA ALA A 147 -34.71 45.76 32.81
C ALA A 147 -35.26 47.19 32.75
N LEU A 148 -36.11 47.58 33.70
CA LEU A 148 -36.63 48.95 33.83
C LEU A 148 -35.50 49.96 34.12
N GLN A 149 -34.59 49.64 35.03
CA GLN A 149 -33.44 50.52 35.32
C GLN A 149 -32.52 50.68 34.11
N GLN A 150 -32.28 49.62 33.33
CA GLN A 150 -31.51 49.71 32.09
C GLN A 150 -32.23 50.55 31.04
N ALA A 151 -33.55 50.43 30.90
CA ALA A 151 -34.34 51.24 29.97
C ALA A 151 -34.32 52.73 30.34
N ILE A 152 -34.42 53.05 31.63
CA ILE A 152 -34.31 54.44 32.12
C ILE A 152 -32.89 54.98 31.90
N ALA A 153 -31.87 54.19 32.21
CA ALA A 153 -30.47 54.59 31.99
C ALA A 153 -30.13 54.78 30.51
N ALA A 154 -30.73 54.00 29.61
CA ALA A 154 -30.61 54.19 28.17
C ALA A 154 -31.30 55.49 27.72
N SER A 155 -32.53 55.74 28.20
CA SER A 155 -33.29 56.96 27.89
C SER A 155 -32.58 58.24 28.35
N LEU A 156 -31.85 58.18 29.48
CA LEU A 156 -31.05 59.30 30.00
C LEU A 156 -29.72 59.52 29.25
N ARG A 157 -29.20 58.54 28.50
CA ARG A 157 -28.01 58.70 27.66
C ARG A 157 -28.32 59.23 26.27
N GLU A 158 -29.59 59.21 25.87
CA GLU A 158 -30.07 59.67 24.57
C GLU A 158 -30.63 61.11 24.62
N GLN A 159 -30.48 61.82 25.74
CA GLN A 159 -30.69 63.27 25.90
C GLN A 159 -29.35 64.02 25.89
#